data_AF-A0A521VM76-F1
#
_entry.id   AF-A0A521VM76-F1
#
_cell.length_a   1.000
_cell.length_b   1.000
_cell.length_c   1.000
_cell.angle_alpha   90.00
_cell.angle_beta   90.00
_cell.angle_gamma   90.00
#
_symmetry.space_group_name_H-M   'P 1'
#
loop_
_entity.id
_entity.type
_entity.pdbx_description
1 polymer ?
#
loop_
_entity_poly.entity_id
_entity_poly.type
_entity_poly.pdbx_seq_one_letter_code
_entity_poly.pdbx_strand_id
1 'polypeptide(L)'
;MTVSRLAALSLLLAAAPALACEMPDDGSAPLRRLILRVKHLPQAEAWQQSLPEGKIAQFVLRVDSPQKIRGRCYWPVEARAGGELWKRFLVTADGSRVLQR
;
A
#
# COMPACT_ATOMS: atom_id res chain seq x y z
N MET A 1 -42.41 -27.28 -25.69
CA MET A 1 -41.88 -26.05 -25.08
C MET A 1 -41.40 -26.38 -23.67
N THR A 2 -40.15 -26.76 -23.52
CA THR A 2 -39.53 -27.06 -22.22
C THR A 2 -38.32 -26.15 -22.07
N VAL A 3 -38.57 -24.93 -21.61
CA VAL A 3 -37.53 -23.95 -21.26
C VAL A 3 -36.85 -24.49 -20.01
N SER A 4 -35.77 -25.24 -20.22
CA SER A 4 -35.02 -25.91 -19.16
C SER A 4 -34.31 -24.87 -18.31
N ARG A 5 -34.75 -24.79 -17.06
CA ARG A 5 -34.40 -23.84 -15.98
C ARG A 5 -32.94 -23.91 -15.49
N LEU A 6 -32.02 -24.44 -16.32
CA LEU A 6 -30.64 -24.73 -15.93
C LEU A 6 -29.66 -23.59 -16.24
N ALA A 7 -30.07 -22.58 -17.00
CA ALA A 7 -29.20 -21.45 -17.36
C ALA A 7 -28.99 -20.42 -16.23
N ALA A 8 -29.79 -20.47 -15.16
CA ALA A 8 -29.73 -19.47 -14.10
C ALA A 8 -28.69 -19.75 -12.99
N LEU A 9 -28.19 -20.99 -12.88
CA LEU A 9 -27.26 -21.34 -11.79
C LEU A 9 -25.79 -20.98 -12.10
N SER A 10 -25.45 -20.67 -13.34
CA SER A 10 -24.08 -20.37 -13.76
C SER A 10 -23.64 -18.93 -13.51
N LEU A 11 -24.56 -18.01 -13.18
CA LEU A 11 -24.26 -16.60 -12.95
C LEU A 11 -23.79 -16.27 -11.52
N LEU A 12 -23.80 -17.24 -10.59
CA LEU A 12 -23.49 -16.99 -9.17
C LEU A 12 -22.03 -17.23 -8.76
N LEU A 13 -21.16 -17.74 -9.64
CA LEU A 13 -19.75 -18.01 -9.31
C LEU A 13 -18.75 -16.92 -9.73
N ALA A 14 -19.22 -15.82 -10.31
CA ALA A 14 -18.36 -14.69 -10.71
C ALA A 14 -18.27 -13.57 -9.66
N ALA A 15 -18.93 -13.72 -8.51
CA ALA A 15 -18.70 -12.85 -7.36
C ALA A 15 -17.46 -13.35 -6.60
N ALA A 16 -16.29 -13.26 -7.25
CA ALA A 16 -15.05 -13.25 -6.49
C ALA A 16 -15.20 -12.11 -5.48
N PRO A 17 -15.10 -12.35 -4.15
CA PRO A 17 -15.02 -11.24 -3.24
C PRO A 17 -13.83 -10.43 -3.74
N ALA A 18 -14.01 -9.11 -3.83
CA ALA A 18 -12.90 -8.22 -4.09
C ALA A 18 -11.86 -8.44 -2.97
N LEU A 19 -10.96 -9.40 -3.19
CA LEU A 19 -9.68 -9.55 -2.52
C LEU A 19 -8.70 -8.47 -3.03
N ALA A 20 -9.25 -7.40 -3.60
CA ALA A 20 -8.57 -6.17 -3.85
C ALA A 20 -8.21 -5.61 -2.48
N CYS A 21 -6.93 -5.32 -2.30
CA CYS A 21 -6.46 -4.68 -1.09
C CYS A 21 -7.08 -3.29 -1.01
N GLU A 22 -8.20 -3.17 -0.29
CA GLU A 22 -8.88 -1.91 -0.07
C GLU A 22 -8.27 -1.24 1.16
N MET A 23 -7.99 0.06 1.04
CA MET A 23 -7.53 0.83 2.18
C MET A 23 -8.73 1.01 3.12
N PRO A 24 -8.62 0.70 4.42
CA PRO A 24 -9.68 0.96 5.37
C PRO A 24 -10.10 2.43 5.36
N ASP A 25 -11.40 2.69 5.26
CA ASP A 25 -11.98 4.04 5.21
C ASP A 25 -12.15 4.62 6.62
N ASP A 26 -11.04 4.80 7.34
CA ASP A 26 -11.01 5.52 8.62
C ASP A 26 -10.69 7.02 8.39
N GLY A 27 -10.99 7.56 7.20
CA GLY A 27 -10.64 8.92 6.76
C GLY A 27 -9.18 9.09 6.30
N SER A 28 -8.57 10.27 6.52
CA SER A 28 -7.17 10.56 6.11
C SER A 28 -6.11 10.03 7.08
N ALA A 29 -6.54 9.57 8.26
CA ALA A 29 -5.67 9.10 9.32
C ALA A 29 -4.83 7.85 8.95
N PRO A 30 -5.37 6.84 8.22
CA PRO A 30 -4.58 5.71 7.72
C PRO A 30 -3.44 6.13 6.80
N LEU A 31 -3.68 7.05 5.86
CA LEU A 31 -2.67 7.47 4.87
C LEU A 31 -1.47 8.16 5.55
N ARG A 32 -1.76 9.09 6.46
CA ARG A 32 -0.73 9.79 7.23
C ARG A 32 0.04 8.83 8.12
N ARG A 33 -0.64 7.85 8.73
CA ARG A 33 -0.02 6.83 9.58
C ARG A 33 1.05 6.03 8.84
N LEU A 34 0.75 5.59 7.61
CA LEU A 34 1.69 4.80 6.80
C LEU A 34 2.96 5.59 6.48
N ILE A 35 2.81 6.85 6.08
CA ILE A 35 3.94 7.74 5.79
C ILE A 35 4.77 7.98 7.05
N LEU A 36 4.12 8.35 8.17
CA LEU A 36 4.81 8.60 9.44
C LEU A 36 5.54 7.35 9.94
N ARG A 37 4.94 6.17 9.78
CA ARG A 37 5.56 4.91 10.18
C ARG A 37 6.88 4.68 9.47
N VAL A 38 6.97 5.03 8.19
CA VAL A 38 8.21 4.91 7.40
C VAL A 38 9.19 6.03 7.72
N LYS A 39 8.69 7.27 7.84
CA LYS A 39 9.50 8.44 8.18
C LYS A 39 10.26 8.24 9.50
N HIS A 40 9.63 7.59 10.48
CA HIS A 40 10.22 7.32 11.80
C HIS A 40 10.98 5.99 11.89
N LEU A 41 11.31 5.36 10.76
CA LEU A 41 12.25 4.24 10.80
C LEU A 41 13.68 4.77 10.99
N PRO A 42 14.50 4.16 11.87
CA PRO A 42 15.86 4.64 12.12
C PRO A 42 16.69 4.84 10.85
N GLN A 43 16.58 3.91 9.89
CA GLN A 43 17.29 4.02 8.62
C GLN A 43 16.76 5.12 7.71
N ALA A 44 15.46 5.45 7.80
CA ALA A 44 14.89 6.56 7.04
C ALA A 44 15.34 7.88 7.65
N GLU A 45 15.30 8.02 8.97
CA GLU A 45 15.80 9.22 9.66
C GLU A 45 17.29 9.45 9.41
N ALA A 46 18.11 8.40 9.50
CA ALA A 46 19.54 8.47 9.17
C ALA A 46 19.79 8.88 7.71
N TRP A 47 19.03 8.30 6.78
CA TRP A 47 19.12 8.70 5.37
C TRP A 47 18.71 10.17 5.16
N GLN A 48 17.63 10.62 5.79
CA GLN A 48 17.20 12.02 5.70
C GLN A 48 18.28 12.99 6.22
N GLN A 49 18.97 12.64 7.30
CA GLN A 49 20.07 13.43 7.86
C GLN A 49 21.33 13.43 6.98
N SER A 50 21.52 12.39 6.16
CA SER A 50 22.63 12.29 5.21
C SER A 50 22.42 13.05 3.90
N LEU A 51 21.25 13.65 3.69
CA LEU A 51 20.97 14.36 2.43
C LEU A 51 21.82 15.62 2.30
N PRO A 52 22.36 15.92 1.09
CA PRO A 52 23.05 17.16 0.82
C PRO A 52 22.17 18.39 1.08
N GLU A 53 22.80 19.52 1.36
CA GLU A 53 22.10 20.80 1.52
C GLU A 53 21.24 21.11 0.27
N GLY A 54 20.01 21.56 0.49
CA GLY A 54 19.04 21.81 -0.57
C GLY A 54 18.27 20.58 -1.09
N LYS A 55 18.66 19.34 -0.72
CA LYS A 55 17.86 18.14 -1.01
C LYS A 55 16.85 17.88 0.10
N ILE A 56 15.57 17.79 -0.27
CA ILE A 56 14.48 17.52 0.67
C ILE A 56 13.97 16.09 0.47
N ALA A 57 13.85 15.36 1.58
CA ALA A 57 13.23 14.04 1.60
C ALA A 57 11.71 14.13 1.40
N GLN A 58 11.19 13.28 0.53
CA GLN A 58 9.78 13.13 0.24
C GLN A 58 9.37 11.68 0.46
N PHE A 59 8.21 11.46 1.06
CA PHE A 59 7.63 10.13 1.28
C PHE A 59 6.30 10.06 0.55
N VAL A 60 6.22 9.20 -0.46
CA VAL A 60 5.06 9.10 -1.37
C VAL A 60 4.36 7.77 -1.15
N LEU A 61 3.12 7.82 -0.68
CA LEU A 61 2.27 6.65 -0.53
C LEU A 61 1.59 6.32 -1.88
N ARG A 62 1.67 5.06 -2.31
CA ARG A 62 1.01 4.53 -3.51
C ARG A 62 -0.28 3.81 -3.09
N VAL A 63 -1.40 4.54 -3.07
CA VAL A 63 -2.69 4.01 -2.60
C VAL A 63 -3.25 2.95 -3.56
N ASP A 64 -3.19 3.22 -4.87
CA ASP A 64 -3.80 2.37 -5.91
C ASP A 64 -2.90 1.22 -6.37
N SER A 65 -1.76 1.00 -5.72
CA SER A 65 -0.82 -0.06 -6.08
C SER A 65 -0.44 -0.96 -4.89
N PRO A 66 -1.41 -1.49 -4.13
CA PRO A 66 -1.11 -2.38 -3.02
C PRO A 66 -0.54 -3.71 -3.51
N GLN A 67 0.33 -4.30 -2.71
CA GLN A 67 0.92 -5.62 -2.94
C GLN A 67 0.37 -6.62 -1.93
N LYS A 68 -0.15 -7.74 -2.43
CA LYS A 68 -0.60 -8.84 -1.59
C LYS A 68 0.55 -9.84 -1.40
N ILE A 69 1.04 -9.96 -0.17
CA ILE A 69 2.15 -10.86 0.19
C ILE A 69 1.65 -11.80 1.28
N ARG A 70 1.67 -13.11 1.01
CA ARG A 70 1.21 -14.16 1.94
C ARG A 70 -0.18 -13.86 2.54
N GLY A 71 -1.12 -13.47 1.67
CA GLY A 71 -2.50 -13.16 2.06
C GLY A 71 -2.70 -11.78 2.72
N ARG A 72 -1.64 -11.02 2.98
CA ARG A 72 -1.70 -9.70 3.61
C ARG A 72 -1.43 -8.58 2.62
N CYS A 73 -2.18 -7.49 2.75
CA CYS A 73 -2.04 -6.30 1.92
C CYS A 73 -1.00 -5.34 2.48
N TYR A 74 -0.16 -4.82 1.57
CA TYR A 74 0.84 -3.82 1.87
C TYR A 74 0.76 -2.69 0.85
N TRP A 75 0.83 -1.46 1.33
CA TRP A 75 0.87 -0.27 0.50
C TRP A 75 2.32 0.22 0.38
N PRO A 76 2.80 0.47 -0.84
CA PRO A 76 4.13 1.03 -1.04
C PRO A 76 4.24 2.47 -0.55
N VAL A 77 5.26 2.75 0.24
CA VAL A 77 5.73 4.09 0.58
C VAL A 77 7.12 4.26 0.00
N GLU A 78 7.26 5.21 -0.91
CA GLU A 78 8.51 5.51 -1.60
C GLU A 78 9.20 6.70 -0.94
N ALA A 79 10.41 6.48 -0.44
CA ALA A 79 11.27 7.51 0.09
C ALA A 79 12.17 8.03 -1.05
N ARG A 80 12.08 9.32 -1.34
CA ARG A 80 12.68 9.98 -2.49
C ARG A 80 13.38 11.28 -2.10
N ALA A 81 14.41 11.69 -2.82
CA ALA A 81 15.03 13.01 -2.65
C ALA A 81 15.44 13.58 -4.00
N GLY A 82 15.03 14.82 -4.30
CA GLY A 82 15.34 15.47 -5.57
C GLY A 82 14.87 14.70 -6.81
N GLY A 83 13.74 14.01 -6.72
CA GLY A 83 13.16 13.19 -7.80
C GLY A 83 13.65 11.74 -7.83
N GLU A 84 14.77 11.43 -7.18
CA GLU A 84 15.35 10.08 -7.16
C GLU A 84 14.76 9.20 -6.07
N LEU A 85 14.51 7.92 -6.40
CA LEU A 85 14.06 6.92 -5.44
C LEU A 85 15.25 6.39 -4.65
N TRP A 86 15.21 6.56 -3.32
CA TRP A 86 16.16 5.91 -2.44
C TRP A 86 15.71 4.50 -2.08
N LYS A 87 14.48 4.36 -1.56
CA LYS A 87 13.96 3.07 -1.10
C LYS A 87 12.44 2.99 -1.17
N ARG A 88 11.93 1.78 -1.37
CA ARG A 88 10.50 1.47 -1.30
C ARG A 88 10.22 0.58 -0.09
N PHE A 89 9.36 1.06 0.79
CA PHE A 89 8.86 0.33 1.95
C PHE A 89 7.46 -0.21 1.64
N LEU A 90 7.13 -1.39 2.15
CA LEU A 90 5.79 -1.95 2.03
C LEU A 90 5.16 -2.00 3.42
N VAL A 91 4.05 -1.29 3.61
CA VAL A 91 3.45 -1.06 4.93
C VAL A 91 2.03 -1.59 4.98
N THR A 92 1.65 -2.29 6.03
CA THR A 92 0.24 -2.69 6.24
C THR A 92 -0.63 -1.47 6.54
N ALA A 93 -1.93 -1.52 6.21
CA ALA A 93 -2.86 -0.39 6.43
C ALA A 93 -2.91 0.13 7.88
N ASP A 94 -2.70 -0.75 8.86
CA ASP A 94 -2.66 -0.40 10.28
C ASP A 94 -1.30 0.18 10.73
N GLY A 95 -0.26 0.12 9.89
CA GLY A 95 1.12 0.51 10.19
C GLY A 95 1.90 -0.50 11.05
N SER A 96 1.32 -1.65 11.39
CA SER A 96 1.92 -2.62 12.32
C SER A 96 3.14 -3.32 11.74
N ARG A 97 3.20 -3.50 10.41
CA ARG A 97 4.31 -4.19 9.73
C ARG A 97 4.85 -3.35 8.60
N VAL A 98 6.18 -3.29 8.54
CA VAL A 98 6.92 -2.71 7.43
C VAL A 98 7.87 -3.76 6.87
N LEU A 99 7.77 -4.04 5.59
CA LEU A 99 8.77 -4.81 4.86
C LEU A 99 9.69 -3.84 4.13
N GLN A 100 10.98 -4.10 4.23
CA GLN A 100 12.01 -3.36 3.53
C GLN A 100 12.35 -4.16 2.27
N ARG A 101 12.12 -3.58 1.09
CA ARG A 101 12.51 -4.16 -0.19
C ARG A 101 13.66 -3.38 -0.79
#